data_AF-A0A364NQ16-F1
#
_entry.id   AF-A0A364NQ16-F1
#
_cell.length_a   1.000
_cell.length_b   1.000
_cell.length_c   1.000
_cell.angle_alpha   90.00
_cell.angle_beta   90.00
_cell.angle_gamma   90.00
#
_symmetry.space_group_name_H-M   'P 1'
#
loop_
_entity.id
_entity.type
_entity.pdbx_description
1 polymer ?
#
loop_
_entity_poly.entity_id
_entity_poly.type
_entity_poly.pdbx_seq_one_letter_code
_entity_poly.pdbx_strand_id
1 'polypeptide(L)'
;MSRLLQYESDCVSTTESSYSRKETRLYAVSDVFDEFVNLSSDWPRMKGVGVAISFRQEGDTIPDHVQVRYYISSEILTAERFSQAVRQHLFIENKLHWSFDVAFKEDACRIRR
;
A
#
# COMPACT_ATOMS: atom_id res chain seq x y z
N MET A 1 -12.96 -5.01 26.51
CA MET A 1 -11.57 -5.10 26.02
C MET A 1 -11.65 -5.07 24.50
N SER A 2 -11.01 -4.08 23.87
CA SER A 2 -11.20 -3.73 22.46
C SER A 2 -10.80 -4.86 21.51
N ARG A 3 -11.66 -5.15 20.53
CA ARG A 3 -11.47 -6.22 19.54
C ARG A 3 -10.20 -6.01 18.72
N LEU A 4 -9.78 -4.75 18.56
CA LEU A 4 -8.53 -4.33 17.92
C LEU A 4 -7.25 -4.99 18.49
N LEU A 5 -7.18 -5.29 19.79
CA LEU A 5 -5.95 -5.84 20.41
C LEU A 5 -5.78 -7.35 20.20
N GLN A 6 -6.82 -8.05 19.77
CA GLN A 6 -6.83 -9.51 19.55
C GLN A 6 -7.25 -9.85 18.12
N TYR A 7 -7.21 -8.88 17.20
CA TYR A 7 -7.67 -9.10 15.84
C TYR A 7 -6.66 -9.94 15.06
N GLU A 8 -7.08 -11.14 14.67
CA GLU A 8 -6.36 -11.97 13.72
C GLU A 8 -6.76 -11.56 12.30
N SER A 9 -5.85 -10.85 11.63
CA SER A 9 -6.04 -10.38 10.25
C SER A 9 -5.44 -11.38 9.26
N ASP A 10 -6.11 -11.60 8.14
CA ASP A 10 -5.48 -12.25 6.99
C ASP A 10 -4.32 -11.37 6.49
N CYS A 11 -3.15 -11.99 6.28
CA CYS A 11 -1.93 -11.27 5.92
C CYS A 11 -1.05 -12.06 4.94
N VAL A 12 -0.37 -11.33 4.06
CA VAL A 12 0.56 -11.86 3.05
C VAL A 12 1.81 -11.01 3.00
N SER A 13 2.97 -11.65 2.86
CA SER A 13 4.25 -10.98 2.62
C SER A 13 4.79 -11.32 1.24
N THR A 14 5.28 -10.32 0.51
CA THR A 14 6.05 -10.53 -0.71
C THR A 14 7.44 -9.92 -0.58
N THR A 15 8.43 -10.53 -1.22
CA THR A 15 9.80 -10.03 -1.26
C THR A 15 10.30 -10.07 -2.69
N GLU A 16 10.75 -8.92 -3.19
CA GLU A 16 11.37 -8.79 -4.51
C GLU A 16 12.85 -8.44 -4.30
N SER A 17 13.74 -9.22 -4.90
CA SER A 17 15.18 -9.00 -4.86
C SER A 17 15.69 -8.61 -6.23
N SER A 18 16.58 -7.63 -6.27
CA SER A 18 17.38 -7.20 -7.41
C SER A 18 18.84 -7.12 -6.96
N TYR A 19 19.77 -6.90 -7.89
CA TYR A 19 21.22 -7.07 -7.64
C TYR A 19 21.74 -6.39 -6.35
N SER A 20 21.30 -5.15 -6.07
CA SER A 20 21.70 -4.41 -4.85
C SER A 20 20.55 -4.15 -3.87
N ARG A 21 19.30 -4.39 -4.27
CA ARG A 21 18.11 -3.94 -3.56
C ARG A 21 17.15 -5.08 -3.29
N LYS A 22 16.70 -5.17 -2.04
CA LYS A 22 15.62 -6.04 -1.58
C LYS A 22 14.46 -5.18 -1.12
N GLU A 23 13.27 -5.48 -1.61
CA GLU A 23 12.05 -4.79 -1.19
C GLU A 23 11.05 -5.81 -0.67
N THR A 24 10.68 -5.66 0.59
CA THR A 24 9.70 -6.51 1.24
C THR A 24 8.43 -5.72 1.45
N ARG A 25 7.30 -6.34 1.18
CA ARG A 25 5.97 -5.75 1.33
C ARG A 25 5.10 -6.68 2.16
N LEU A 26 4.41 -6.11 3.13
CA LEU A 26 3.44 -6.78 3.98
C LEU A 26 2.06 -6.20 3.66
N TYR A 27 1.10 -7.09 3.50
CA TYR A 27 -0.29 -6.76 3.25
C TYR A 27 -1.12 -7.39 4.34
N ALA A 28 -1.97 -6.60 4.97
CA ALA A 28 -2.97 -7.12 5.91
C ALA A 28 -4.31 -6.48 5.61
N VAL A 29 -5.37 -7.24 5.82
CA VAL A 29 -6.76 -6.81 5.61
C VAL A 29 -7.55 -6.99 6.89
N SER A 30 -8.45 -6.05 7.13
CA SER A 30 -9.37 -6.07 8.26
C SER A 30 -10.78 -5.82 7.79
N ASP A 31 -11.72 -6.58 8.33
CA ASP A 31 -13.14 -6.24 8.24
C ASP A 31 -13.43 -4.98 9.08
N VAL A 32 -14.55 -4.32 8.75
CA VAL A 32 -15.04 -3.19 9.55
C VAL A 32 -15.69 -3.72 10.83
N PHE A 33 -15.16 -3.28 11.98
CA PHE A 33 -15.76 -3.48 13.29
C PHE A 33 -16.43 -2.21 13.81
N ASP A 34 -17.27 -2.34 14.83
CA ASP A 34 -18.02 -1.25 15.46
C ASP A 34 -17.12 -0.12 16.01
N GLU A 35 -15.83 -0.38 16.19
CA GLU A 35 -14.85 0.63 16.58
C GLU A 35 -14.54 1.64 15.44
N PHE A 36 -14.94 1.33 14.20
CA PHE A 36 -14.87 2.23 13.03
C PHE A 36 -16.18 3.04 12.80
N VAL A 37 -17.08 3.12 13.78
CA VAL A 37 -18.41 3.79 13.65
C VAL A 37 -18.35 5.22 13.08
N ASN A 38 -17.24 5.95 13.25
CA ASN A 38 -17.10 7.27 12.61
C ASN A 38 -16.86 7.19 11.09
N LEU A 39 -16.20 6.16 10.59
CA LEU A 39 -15.92 5.99 9.15
C LEU A 39 -17.15 5.51 8.37
N SER A 40 -18.09 4.82 9.01
CA SER A 40 -19.29 4.30 8.33
C SER A 40 -20.23 5.43 7.86
N SER A 41 -20.18 6.60 8.51
CA SER A 41 -20.97 7.77 8.12
C SER A 41 -20.45 8.40 6.83
N ASP A 42 -19.12 8.54 6.71
CA ASP A 42 -18.47 9.14 5.55
C ASP A 42 -18.35 8.15 4.36
N TRP A 43 -18.19 6.85 4.66
CA TRP A 43 -18.06 5.78 3.66
C TRP A 43 -19.09 4.66 3.88
N PRO A 44 -20.37 4.89 3.53
CA PRO A 44 -21.47 3.97 3.85
C PRO A 44 -21.40 2.60 3.15
N ARG A 45 -20.54 2.45 2.15
CA ARG A 45 -20.31 1.17 1.44
C ARG A 45 -19.01 0.47 1.84
N MET A 46 -18.29 1.00 2.81
CA MET A 46 -17.04 0.44 3.30
C MET A 46 -17.29 -0.93 3.95
N LYS A 47 -16.53 -1.94 3.53
CA LYS A 47 -16.58 -3.30 4.05
C LYS A 47 -15.28 -3.74 4.71
N GLY A 48 -14.16 -3.11 4.39
CA GLY A 48 -12.87 -3.40 5.02
C GLY A 48 -11.82 -2.31 4.84
N VAL A 49 -10.76 -2.43 5.62
CA VAL A 49 -9.52 -1.65 5.52
C VAL A 49 -8.38 -2.58 5.15
N GLY A 50 -7.55 -2.18 4.19
CA GLY A 50 -6.29 -2.83 3.90
C GLY A 50 -5.11 -1.95 4.28
N VAL A 51 -4.03 -2.54 4.76
CA VAL A 51 -2.76 -1.85 5.00
C VAL A 51 -1.66 -2.52 4.19
N ALA A 52 -0.90 -1.72 3.44
CA ALA A 52 0.29 -2.14 2.73
C ALA A 52 1.51 -1.44 3.34
N ILE A 53 2.42 -2.22 3.89
CA ILE A 53 3.68 -1.75 4.47
C ILE A 53 4.80 -2.19 3.54
N SER A 54 5.60 -1.26 3.05
CA SER A 54 6.78 -1.57 2.24
C SER A 54 8.04 -1.07 2.92
N PHE A 55 9.07 -1.89 2.97
CA PHE A 55 10.39 -1.48 3.41
C PHE A 55 11.45 -1.90 2.41
N ARG A 56 12.36 -0.97 2.15
CA ARG A 56 13.47 -1.14 1.22
C ARG A 56 14.75 -1.35 2.01
N GLN A 57 15.55 -2.30 1.54
CA GLN A 57 16.89 -2.58 2.04
C GLN A 57 17.86 -2.57 0.86
N GLU A 58 18.95 -1.82 0.97
CA GLU A 58 20.08 -1.87 0.05
C GLU A 58 21.26 -2.55 0.74
N GLY A 59 21.81 -3.62 0.16
CA GLY A 59 22.89 -4.40 0.76
C GLY A 59 22.58 -4.93 2.18
N ASP A 60 23.58 -4.90 3.05
CA ASP A 60 23.50 -5.34 4.46
C ASP A 60 23.07 -4.22 5.43
N THR A 61 22.67 -3.07 4.90
CA THR A 61 22.23 -1.93 5.72
C THR A 61 20.83 -2.13 6.28
N ILE A 62 20.54 -1.50 7.42
CA ILE A 62 19.20 -1.48 8.04
C ILE A 62 18.20 -0.85 7.04
N PRO A 63 16.94 -1.33 6.97
CA PRO A 63 15.95 -0.71 6.10
C PRO A 63 15.84 0.79 6.35
N ASP A 64 16.11 1.58 5.31
CA ASP A 64 16.25 3.04 5.38
C ASP A 64 14.89 3.75 5.23
N HIS A 65 13.96 3.11 4.53
CA HIS A 65 12.65 3.67 4.23
C HIS A 65 11.53 2.66 4.47
N VAL A 66 10.64 2.99 5.40
CA VAL A 66 9.36 2.30 5.62
C VAL A 66 8.24 3.21 5.11
N GLN A 67 7.38 2.68 4.26
CA GLN A 67 6.17 3.37 3.80
C GLN A 67 4.94 2.56 4.19
N VAL A 68 3.95 3.22 4.78
CA VAL A 68 2.68 2.63 5.17
C VAL A 68 1.58 3.29 4.35
N ARG A 69 0.76 2.48 3.68
CA ARG A 69 -0.39 2.93 2.90
C ARG A 69 -1.66 2.26 3.41
N TYR A 70 -2.69 3.04 3.67
CA TYR A 70 -4.01 2.56 4.07
C TYR A 70 -4.97 2.66 2.89
N TYR A 71 -5.80 1.64 2.74
CA TYR A 71 -6.81 1.53 1.69
C TYR A 71 -8.16 1.21 2.31
N ILE A 72 -9.21 1.79 1.74
CA ILE A 72 -10.59 1.48 2.08
C ILE A 72 -11.20 0.66 0.94
N SER A 73 -11.92 -0.40 1.29
CA SER A 73 -12.54 -1.30 0.31
C SER A 73 -14.04 -1.40 0.54
N SER A 74 -14.81 -1.38 -0.54
CA SER A 74 -16.24 -1.71 -0.54
C SER A 74 -16.52 -3.21 -0.72
N GLU A 75 -15.47 -4.02 -0.83
CA GLU A 75 -15.51 -5.48 -0.91
C GLU A 75 -14.72 -6.08 0.25
N ILE A 76 -15.14 -7.25 0.73
CA ILE A 76 -14.35 -8.06 1.68
C ILE A 76 -13.27 -8.74 0.85
N LEU A 77 -12.02 -8.42 1.13
CA LEU A 77 -10.86 -8.90 0.38
C LEU A 77 -10.06 -9.87 1.23
N THR A 78 -9.46 -10.88 0.60
CA THR A 78 -8.34 -11.62 1.17
C THR A 78 -7.05 -10.81 1.03
N ALA A 79 -6.06 -11.09 1.87
CA ALA A 79 -4.76 -10.44 1.80
C ALA A 79 -4.09 -10.64 0.43
N GLU A 80 -4.29 -11.81 -0.20
CA GLU A 80 -3.79 -12.09 -1.53
C GLU A 80 -4.44 -11.18 -2.60
N ARG A 81 -5.79 -11.13 -2.67
CA ARG A 81 -6.50 -10.26 -3.63
C ARG A 81 -6.16 -8.80 -3.41
N PHE A 82 -6.07 -8.38 -2.15
CA PHE A 82 -5.64 -7.04 -1.78
C PHE A 82 -4.21 -6.75 -2.25
N SER A 83 -3.26 -7.66 -2.03
CA SER A 83 -1.87 -7.49 -2.49
C SER A 83 -1.78 -7.31 -4.01
N GLN A 84 -2.56 -8.08 -4.78
CA GLN A 84 -2.61 -7.97 -6.23
C GLN A 84 -3.19 -6.61 -6.66
N ALA A 85 -4.29 -6.17 -6.04
CA ALA A 85 -4.92 -4.89 -6.33
C ALA A 85 -3.96 -3.71 -6.03
N VAL A 86 -3.26 -3.73 -4.89
CA VAL A 86 -2.26 -2.72 -4.54
C VAL A 86 -1.11 -2.71 -5.55
N ARG A 87 -0.60 -3.89 -5.95
CA ARG A 87 0.46 -3.98 -6.96
C ARG A 87 0.03 -3.43 -8.31
N GLN A 88 -1.18 -3.73 -8.76
CA GLN A 88 -1.72 -3.19 -10.00
C GLN A 88 -1.90 -1.67 -9.93
N HIS A 89 -2.40 -1.15 -8.81
CA HIS A 89 -2.53 0.29 -8.59
C HIS A 89 -1.19 1.02 -8.67
N LEU A 90 -0.18 0.53 -7.93
CA LEU A 90 1.18 1.10 -7.96
C LEU A 90 1.83 0.95 -9.34
N PHE A 91 1.55 -0.13 -10.07
CA PHE A 91 2.08 -0.32 -11.40
C PHE A 91 1.54 0.71 -12.40
N ILE A 92 0.26 1.05 -12.31
CA ILE A 92 -0.37 2.10 -13.14
C ILE A 92 0.27 3.45 -12.83
N GLU A 93 0.40 3.80 -11.55
CA GLU A 93 1.02 5.06 -11.11
C GLU A 93 2.46 5.20 -11.63
N ASN A 94 3.28 4.16 -11.43
CA ASN A 94 4.67 4.17 -11.90
C ASN A 94 4.79 4.30 -13.43
N LYS A 95 3.94 3.61 -14.19
CA LYS A 95 3.97 3.68 -15.67
C LYS A 95 3.46 5.01 -16.20
N LEU A 96 2.39 5.54 -15.60
CA LEU A 96 1.80 6.81 -16.02
C LEU A 96 2.76 7.96 -15.73
N HIS A 97 3.34 7.99 -14.52
CA HIS A 97 4.26 9.06 -14.12
C HIS A 97 5.44 9.15 -15.08
N TRP A 98 6.12 8.03 -15.35
CA TRP A 98 7.25 8.03 -16.27
C TRP A 98 6.87 8.47 -17.69
N SER A 99 5.69 8.06 -18.18
CA SER A 99 5.22 8.51 -19.50
C SER A 99 4.90 9.99 -19.53
N PHE A 100 4.37 10.55 -18.43
CA PHE A 100 4.02 11.96 -18.33
C PHE A 100 5.29 12.81 -18.27
N ASP A 101 6.26 12.44 -17.43
CA ASP A 101 7.52 13.15 -17.26
C ASP A 101 8.30 13.26 -18.58
N VAL A 102 8.31 12.18 -19.38
CA VAL A 102 8.95 12.15 -20.70
C VAL A 102 8.15 12.93 -21.76
N ALA A 103 6.82 12.76 -21.80
CA ALA A 103 5.98 13.41 -22.81
C ALA A 103 5.93 14.94 -22.64
N PHE A 104 5.81 15.41 -21.39
CA PHE A 104 5.76 16.83 -21.07
C PHE A 104 7.15 17.44 -20.83
N LYS A 105 8.21 16.62 -20.87
CA LYS A 105 9.60 17.02 -20.60
C LYS A 105 9.72 17.77 -19.29
N GLU A 106 8.98 17.36 -18.27
CA GLU A 106 8.98 18.03 -16.96
C GLU A 106 10.39 18.00 -16.34
N ASP A 107 11.14 16.91 -16.54
CA ASP A 107 12.56 16.81 -16.16
C ASP A 107 13.47 17.85 -16.84
N ALA A 108 13.11 18.30 -18.05
CA ALA A 108 13.85 19.33 -18.78
C ALA A 108 13.39 20.75 -18.41
N CYS A 109 12.29 20.89 -17.66
CA CYS A 109 11.75 22.18 -17.25
C CYS A 109 12.62 22.77 -16.13
N ARG A 110 13.46 23.75 -16.47
CA ARG A 110 14.42 24.40 -15.54
C ARG A 110 13.79 25.39 -14.55
N ILE A 111 12.47 25.49 -14.49
CA ILE A 111 11.79 26.42 -13.60
C ILE A 111 11.96 25.91 -12.15
N ARG A 112 12.86 26.56 -11.41
CA ARG A 112 13.01 26.38 -9.96
C ARG A 112 12.31 27.57 -9.29
N ARG A 113 11.36 27.29 -8.40
CA ARG A 113 10.80 28.30 -7.48
C ARG A 113 11.69 28.48 -6.27
#